data_AF-V4ASG9-F1
#
_entry.id   AF-V4ASG9-F1
#
_cell.length_a   1.000
_cell.length_b   1.000
_cell.length_c   1.000
_cell.angle_alpha   90.00
_cell.angle_beta   90.00
_cell.angle_gamma   90.00
#
_symmetry.space_group_name_H-M   'P 1'
#
loop_
_entity.id
_entity.type
_entity.pdbx_description
1 polymer ?
#
loop_
_entity_poly.entity_id
_entity_poly.type
_entity_poly.pdbx_seq_one_letter_code
_entity_poly.pdbx_strand_id
1 'polypeptide(L)'
;RNLFFRVSHLTQLGVKLVFVIEGEAPELKWEEMWRRQQARGIVKPGTTFRHVKRKRSQFSSCLKECCELLDLLGIPHITGHGEAEAMCASLNAAGLVDGCLTDDGDAFLYGAQTVYRNFTMNSKDPHVESYCMSDIQTELGINRQSLVGLSLLLGCDYVPGGVAGVGVANAVKLLKSLAGMDVIQR
;
A
#
# COMPACT_ATOMS: atom_id res chain seq x y z
N ARG A 1 -5.25 18.94 7.33
CA ARG A 1 -6.54 19.48 6.79
C ARG A 1 -7.36 18.42 6.03
N ASN A 2 -6.81 17.70 5.05
CA ASN A 2 -7.57 16.67 4.30
C ASN A 2 -8.00 15.46 5.17
N LEU A 3 -7.12 15.00 6.08
CA LEU A 3 -7.38 13.87 6.98
C LEU A 3 -8.68 14.01 7.79
N PHE A 4 -8.88 15.15 8.46
CA PHE A 4 -10.07 15.40 9.28
C PHE A 4 -11.38 15.21 8.49
N PHE A 5 -11.46 15.78 7.29
CA PHE A 5 -12.66 15.68 6.46
C PHE A 5 -12.90 14.23 6.01
N ARG A 6 -11.85 13.50 5.61
CA ARG A 6 -11.96 12.08 5.23
C ARG A 6 -12.46 11.22 6.39
N VAL A 7 -11.86 11.38 7.56
CA VAL A 7 -12.28 10.65 8.77
C VAL A 7 -13.73 10.99 9.11
N SER A 8 -14.08 12.29 9.17
CA SER A 8 -15.44 12.72 9.48
C SER A 8 -16.48 12.19 8.49
N HIS A 9 -16.16 12.10 7.20
CA HIS A 9 -17.09 11.61 6.20
C HIS A 9 -17.31 10.11 6.34
N LEU A 10 -16.23 9.34 6.49
CA LEU A 10 -16.32 7.89 6.68
C LEU A 10 -17.05 7.52 7.98
N THR A 11 -16.81 8.25 9.08
CA THR A 11 -17.52 8.01 10.34
C THR A 11 -18.99 8.41 10.27
N GLN A 12 -19.35 9.47 9.53
CA GLN A 12 -20.75 9.82 9.25
C GLN A 12 -21.48 8.74 8.43
N LEU A 13 -20.76 8.00 7.59
CA LEU A 13 -21.27 6.83 6.87
C LEU A 13 -21.33 5.57 7.75
N GLY A 14 -20.96 5.64 9.03
CA GLY A 14 -20.96 4.51 9.96
C GLY A 14 -19.75 3.57 9.82
N VAL A 15 -18.74 3.96 9.04
CA VAL A 15 -17.50 3.17 8.89
C VAL A 15 -16.67 3.27 10.17
N LYS A 16 -16.29 2.12 10.72
CA LYS A 16 -15.36 2.03 11.85
C LYS A 16 -13.94 2.01 11.32
N LEU A 17 -13.13 3.00 11.70
CA LEU A 17 -11.78 3.18 11.18
C LEU A 17 -10.75 2.70 12.21
N VAL A 18 -9.68 2.08 11.70
CA VAL A 18 -8.41 1.92 12.40
C VAL A 18 -7.31 2.40 11.47
N PHE A 19 -6.45 3.29 11.97
CA PHE A 19 -5.31 3.79 11.20
C PHE A 19 -4.07 2.95 11.47
N VAL A 20 -3.31 2.66 10.43
CA VAL A 20 -1.98 2.06 10.57
C VAL A 20 -0.95 3.12 10.23
N ILE A 21 -0.08 3.40 11.19
CA ILE A 21 1.06 4.29 11.02
C ILE A 21 2.24 3.46 10.54
N GLU A 22 2.86 3.92 9.46
CA GLU A 22 4.07 3.31 8.90
C GLU A 22 5.20 3.30 9.93
N GLY A 23 5.85 2.14 10.05
CA GLY A 23 7.03 1.94 10.88
C GLY A 23 8.32 2.21 10.09
N GLU A 24 9.39 1.53 10.47
CA GLU A 24 10.65 1.61 9.74
C GLU A 24 10.65 0.66 8.53
N ALA A 25 10.55 1.24 7.33
CA ALA A 25 10.58 0.49 6.08
C ALA A 25 11.91 -0.30 5.90
N PRO A 26 11.86 -1.49 5.25
CA PRO A 26 13.04 -2.33 5.01
C PRO A 26 14.16 -1.62 4.25
N GLU A 27 15.42 -1.96 4.57
CA GLU A 27 16.60 -1.33 3.96
C GLU A 27 16.61 -1.47 2.43
N LEU A 28 16.15 -2.62 1.93
CA LEU A 28 16.07 -2.95 0.50
C LEU A 28 15.23 -1.94 -0.30
N LYS A 29 14.30 -1.23 0.33
CA LYS A 29 13.38 -0.30 -0.32
C LYS A 29 13.86 1.16 -0.31
N TRP A 30 14.92 1.48 0.45
CA TRP A 30 15.35 2.86 0.64
C TRP A 30 15.72 3.58 -0.65
N GLU A 31 16.44 2.92 -1.57
CA GLU A 31 16.85 3.56 -2.82
C GLU A 31 15.67 3.90 -3.73
N GLU A 32 14.65 3.05 -3.80
CA GLU A 32 13.51 3.28 -4.68
C GLU A 32 12.56 4.33 -4.09
N MET A 33 12.29 4.26 -2.78
CA MET A 33 11.57 5.34 -2.08
C MET A 33 12.26 6.69 -2.27
N TRP A 34 13.59 6.70 -2.29
CA TRP A 34 14.38 7.89 -2.52
C TRP A 34 14.20 8.46 -3.93
N ARG A 35 14.29 7.62 -4.97
CA ARG A 35 14.01 8.05 -6.36
C ARG A 35 12.60 8.61 -6.50
N ARG A 36 11.60 7.96 -5.89
CA ARG A 36 10.20 8.43 -5.91
C ARG A 36 10.02 9.76 -5.20
N GLN A 37 10.66 9.96 -4.05
CA GLN A 37 10.60 11.25 -3.33
C GLN A 37 11.32 12.37 -4.10
N GLN A 38 12.37 12.07 -4.86
CA GLN A 38 12.98 13.04 -5.78
C GLN A 38 12.04 13.39 -6.94
N ALA A 39 11.41 12.39 -7.58
CA ALA A 39 10.45 12.60 -8.65
C ALA A 39 9.24 13.43 -8.19
N ARG A 40 8.81 13.26 -6.93
CA ARG A 40 7.76 14.07 -6.28
C ARG A 40 8.24 15.46 -5.83
N GLY A 41 9.51 15.81 -6.04
CA GLY A 41 10.11 17.10 -5.65
C GLY A 41 10.28 17.30 -4.13
N ILE A 42 10.03 16.27 -3.32
CA ILE A 42 10.15 16.30 -1.85
C ILE A 42 11.63 16.35 -1.44
N VAL A 43 12.48 15.71 -2.26
CA VAL A 43 13.94 15.63 -2.08
C VAL A 43 14.63 16.29 -3.28
N LYS A 44 15.57 17.20 -3.03
CA LYS A 44 16.35 17.84 -4.10
C LYS A 44 17.47 16.92 -4.61
N PRO A 45 17.83 16.98 -5.91
CA PRO A 45 19.00 16.29 -6.43
C PRO A 45 20.26 16.70 -5.65
N GLY A 46 21.04 15.73 -5.17
CA GLY A 46 22.27 15.98 -4.39
C GLY A 46 22.10 16.03 -2.86
N THR A 47 20.91 15.74 -2.33
CA THR A 47 20.71 15.65 -0.87
C THR A 47 21.34 14.35 -0.34
N THR A 48 22.26 14.40 0.62
CA THR A 48 22.89 13.18 1.19
C THR A 48 21.98 12.43 2.17
N PHE A 49 22.16 11.11 2.32
CA PHE A 49 21.37 10.24 3.23
C PHE A 49 21.24 10.81 4.67
N ARG A 50 22.27 11.51 5.16
CA ARG A 50 22.29 12.21 6.46
C ARG A 50 21.29 13.37 6.57
N HIS A 51 21.03 14.09 5.49
CA HIS A 51 20.03 15.16 5.45
C HIS A 51 18.59 14.63 5.45
N VAL A 52 18.40 13.38 5.04
CA VAL A 52 17.10 12.68 5.01
C VAL A 52 16.64 12.30 6.40
N LYS A 53 17.55 11.81 7.26
CA LYS A 53 17.27 11.62 8.71
C LYS A 53 16.72 12.90 9.36
N ARG A 54 17.22 14.07 8.92
CA ARG A 54 16.78 15.39 9.41
C ARG A 54 15.45 15.87 8.81
N LYS A 55 15.03 15.38 7.64
CA LYS A 55 13.69 15.62 7.08
C LYS A 55 12.64 14.63 7.60
N ARG A 56 13.05 13.40 7.95
CA ARG A 56 12.24 12.45 8.73
C ARG A 56 11.74 13.08 10.03
N SER A 57 12.47 14.03 10.63
CA SER A 57 12.00 14.74 11.84
C SER A 57 10.84 15.70 11.57
N GLN A 58 10.76 16.35 10.40
CA GLN A 58 9.59 17.18 10.02
C GLN A 58 8.38 16.32 9.63
N PHE A 59 8.60 15.21 8.93
CA PHE A 59 7.55 14.21 8.67
C PHE A 59 7.03 13.59 9.98
N SER A 60 7.93 13.34 10.94
CA SER A 60 7.60 12.87 12.27
C SER A 60 6.75 13.88 13.06
N SER A 61 6.96 15.19 12.92
CA SER A 61 6.09 16.20 13.52
C SER A 61 4.68 16.18 12.94
N CYS A 62 4.55 16.12 11.61
CA CYS A 62 3.25 16.02 10.94
C CYS A 62 2.51 14.72 11.29
N LEU A 63 3.21 13.58 11.31
CA LEU A 63 2.65 12.31 11.75
C LEU A 63 2.15 12.37 13.20
N LYS A 64 2.90 13.04 14.08
CA LYS A 64 2.50 13.23 15.48
C LYS A 64 1.22 14.05 15.59
N GLU A 65 1.13 15.18 14.87
CA GLU A 65 -0.10 15.99 14.80
C GLU A 65 -1.28 15.19 14.22
N CYS A 66 -1.04 14.31 13.24
CA CYS A 66 -2.07 13.41 12.71
C CYS A 66 -2.52 12.39 13.76
N CYS A 67 -1.61 11.79 14.53
CA CYS A 67 -1.97 10.86 15.60
C CYS A 67 -2.77 11.57 16.71
N GLU A 68 -2.31 12.75 17.15
CA GLU A 68 -3.03 13.57 18.12
C GLU A 68 -4.45 13.92 17.63
N LEU A 69 -4.62 14.23 16.35
CA LEU A 69 -5.94 14.45 15.76
C LEU A 69 -6.82 13.18 15.81
N LEU A 70 -6.26 12.01 15.52
CA LEU A 70 -6.98 10.73 15.57
C LEU A 70 -7.42 10.41 17.00
N ASP A 71 -6.54 10.63 17.99
CA ASP A 71 -6.85 10.49 19.41
C ASP A 71 -8.01 11.40 19.83
N LEU A 72 -7.98 12.67 19.42
CA LEU A 72 -9.06 13.63 19.69
C LEU A 72 -10.39 13.26 19.04
N LEU A 73 -10.35 12.56 17.89
CA LEU A 73 -11.53 12.05 17.19
C LEU A 73 -12.00 10.69 17.73
N GLY A 74 -11.28 10.09 18.67
CA GLY A 74 -11.58 8.75 19.20
C GLY A 74 -11.34 7.63 18.19
N ILE A 75 -10.45 7.84 17.21
CA ILE A 75 -10.13 6.86 16.17
C ILE A 75 -8.86 6.10 16.57
N PRO A 76 -8.92 4.76 16.72
CA PRO A 76 -7.76 3.98 17.08
C PRO A 76 -6.70 4.02 15.96
N HIS A 77 -5.44 4.10 16.36
CA HIS A 77 -4.32 3.93 15.46
C HIS A 77 -3.27 2.98 16.05
N ILE A 78 -2.58 2.25 15.18
CA ILE A 78 -1.51 1.30 15.55
C ILE A 78 -0.26 1.59 14.73
N THR A 79 0.91 1.29 15.26
CA THR A 79 2.17 1.41 14.53
C THR A 79 2.61 0.04 14.05
N GLY A 80 2.79 -0.11 12.73
CA GLY A 80 3.26 -1.34 12.13
C GLY A 80 4.77 -1.54 12.29
N HIS A 81 5.22 -2.80 12.18
CA HIS A 81 6.64 -3.12 11.98
C HIS A 81 6.91 -3.17 10.48
N GLY A 82 7.41 -2.07 9.91
CA GLY A 82 7.61 -1.93 8.48
C GLY A 82 6.51 -1.10 7.81
N GLU A 83 6.02 -1.57 6.67
CA GLU A 83 5.05 -0.85 5.85
C GLU A 83 3.63 -0.91 6.43
N ALA A 84 2.88 0.17 6.25
CA ALA A 84 1.50 0.25 6.72
C ALA A 84 0.61 -0.78 6.01
N GLU A 85 0.80 -0.94 4.70
CA GLU A 85 0.08 -1.88 3.83
C GLU A 85 0.24 -3.32 4.31
N ALA A 86 1.42 -3.69 4.80
CA ALA A 86 1.69 -5.02 5.33
C ALA A 86 0.86 -5.31 6.58
N MET A 87 0.78 -4.35 7.49
CA MET A 87 -0.02 -4.49 8.70
C MET A 87 -1.53 -4.43 8.39
N CYS A 88 -1.98 -3.54 7.50
CA CYS A 88 -3.36 -3.52 7.02
C CYS A 88 -3.78 -4.86 6.40
N ALA A 89 -2.95 -5.40 5.51
CA ALA A 89 -3.17 -6.69 4.87
C ALA A 89 -3.25 -7.82 5.90
N SER A 90 -2.37 -7.83 6.90
CA SER A 90 -2.39 -8.81 7.99
C SER A 90 -3.69 -8.76 8.81
N LEU A 91 -4.17 -7.56 9.18
CA LEU A 91 -5.44 -7.39 9.90
C LEU A 91 -6.62 -7.90 9.08
N ASN A 92 -6.64 -7.60 7.78
CA ASN A 92 -7.72 -8.04 6.90
C ASN A 92 -7.69 -9.55 6.67
N ALA A 93 -6.50 -10.13 6.45
CA ALA A 93 -6.33 -11.58 6.32
C ALA A 93 -6.70 -12.34 7.60
N ALA A 94 -6.50 -11.73 8.77
CA ALA A 94 -6.92 -12.27 10.07
C ALA A 94 -8.42 -12.09 10.36
N GLY A 95 -9.18 -11.42 9.49
CA GLY A 95 -10.60 -11.14 9.68
C GLY A 95 -10.91 -10.12 10.78
N LEU A 96 -9.92 -9.30 11.17
CA LEU A 96 -10.09 -8.24 12.19
C LEU A 96 -10.68 -6.95 11.60
N VAL A 97 -10.54 -6.76 10.29
CA VAL A 97 -11.11 -5.64 9.53
C VAL A 97 -11.69 -6.13 8.21
N ASP A 98 -12.71 -5.44 7.70
CA ASP A 98 -13.41 -5.81 6.46
C ASP A 98 -12.59 -5.55 5.19
N GLY A 99 -11.67 -4.58 5.22
CA GLY A 99 -10.80 -4.28 4.08
C GLY A 99 -9.79 -3.18 4.35
N CYS A 100 -8.88 -2.98 3.41
CA CYS A 100 -7.81 -1.99 3.48
C CYS A 100 -8.14 -0.79 2.57
N LEU A 101 -8.21 0.42 3.11
CA LEU A 101 -8.36 1.64 2.32
C LEU A 101 -6.98 2.18 1.92
N THR A 102 -6.47 1.81 0.75
CA THR A 102 -5.17 2.27 0.23
C THR A 102 -5.17 2.24 -1.29
N ASP A 103 -4.49 3.20 -1.91
CA ASP A 103 -4.27 3.20 -3.37
C ASP A 103 -3.02 2.39 -3.78
N ASP A 104 -2.29 1.82 -2.81
CA ASP A 104 -1.13 0.98 -3.07
C ASP A 104 -1.54 -0.49 -3.32
N GLY A 105 -1.07 -1.04 -4.44
CA GLY A 105 -1.32 -2.43 -4.82
C GLY A 105 -0.54 -3.45 -3.96
N ASP A 106 0.50 -3.01 -3.26
CA ASP A 106 1.33 -3.86 -2.39
C ASP A 106 0.50 -4.55 -1.29
N ALA A 107 -0.65 -3.98 -0.92
CA ALA A 107 -1.59 -4.61 0.03
C ALA A 107 -1.97 -6.04 -0.38
N PHE A 108 -2.23 -6.31 -1.67
CA PHE A 108 -2.52 -7.66 -2.15
C PHE A 108 -1.29 -8.57 -2.10
N LEU A 109 -0.09 -8.03 -2.33
CA LEU A 109 1.16 -8.79 -2.22
C LEU A 109 1.41 -9.21 -0.77
N TYR A 110 1.04 -8.37 0.20
CA TYR A 110 1.09 -8.70 1.63
C TYR A 110 -0.06 -9.61 2.10
N GLY A 111 -1.10 -9.80 1.29
CA GLY A 111 -2.15 -10.79 1.52
C GLY A 111 -3.51 -10.22 1.91
N ALA A 112 -3.77 -8.93 1.67
CA ALA A 112 -5.10 -8.37 1.80
C ALA A 112 -6.11 -9.15 0.95
N GLN A 113 -7.30 -9.36 1.51
CA GLN A 113 -8.43 -10.01 0.83
C GLN A 113 -9.34 -8.99 0.16
N THR A 114 -9.49 -7.80 0.75
CA THR A 114 -10.31 -6.71 0.22
C THR A 114 -9.55 -5.39 0.31
N VAL A 115 -9.44 -4.67 -0.81
CA VAL A 115 -8.78 -3.37 -0.91
C VAL A 115 -9.72 -2.36 -1.56
N TYR A 116 -9.89 -1.23 -0.90
CA TYR A 116 -10.67 -0.09 -1.36
C TYR A 116 -9.72 0.98 -1.93
N ARG A 117 -9.89 1.33 -3.20
CA ARG A 117 -9.06 2.30 -3.94
C ARG A 117 -9.89 3.45 -4.49
N ASN A 118 -9.21 4.52 -4.89
CA ASN A 118 -9.81 5.67 -5.58
C ASN A 118 -10.97 6.29 -4.78
N PHE A 119 -10.83 6.35 -3.46
CA PHE A 119 -11.84 6.94 -2.59
C PHE A 119 -11.99 8.44 -2.85
N THR A 120 -13.19 8.83 -3.25
CA THR A 120 -13.58 10.22 -3.49
C THR A 120 -14.75 10.64 -2.61
N MET A 121 -14.66 11.86 -2.08
CA MET A 121 -15.71 12.51 -1.30
C MET A 121 -16.41 13.62 -2.10
N ASN A 122 -16.30 13.58 -3.44
CA ASN A 122 -16.91 14.58 -4.28
C ASN A 122 -18.43 14.59 -4.05
N SER A 123 -19.01 15.74 -3.72
CA SER A 123 -20.44 15.88 -3.46
C SER A 123 -21.34 15.47 -4.62
N LYS A 124 -20.81 15.46 -5.86
CA LYS A 124 -21.56 15.03 -7.05
C LYS A 124 -21.56 13.52 -7.24
N ASP A 125 -20.50 12.84 -6.82
CA ASP A 125 -20.31 11.41 -7.04
C ASP A 125 -19.31 10.86 -6.01
N PRO A 126 -19.75 10.63 -4.76
CA PRO A 126 -18.91 10.01 -3.73
C PRO A 126 -18.84 8.50 -3.99
N HIS A 127 -17.66 7.99 -4.32
CA HIS A 127 -17.46 6.57 -4.60
C HIS A 127 -16.11 6.06 -4.12
N VAL A 128 -15.99 4.73 -4.10
CA VAL A 128 -14.76 4.00 -3.85
C VAL A 128 -14.81 2.72 -4.68
N GLU A 129 -13.67 2.31 -5.20
CA GLU A 129 -13.55 1.06 -5.95
C GLU A 129 -13.16 -0.07 -5.00
N SER A 130 -13.94 -1.14 -5.00
CA SER A 130 -13.68 -2.33 -4.18
C SER A 130 -13.04 -3.40 -5.03
N TYR A 131 -11.90 -3.91 -4.57
CA TYR A 131 -11.19 -5.03 -5.17
C TYR A 131 -11.10 -6.18 -4.18
N CYS A 132 -11.59 -7.36 -4.58
CA CYS A 132 -11.52 -8.56 -3.75
C CYS A 132 -10.57 -9.58 -4.38
N MET A 133 -9.74 -10.21 -3.55
CA MET A 133 -8.81 -11.26 -3.98
C MET A 133 -9.55 -12.47 -4.58
N SER A 134 -10.77 -12.76 -4.11
CA SER A 134 -11.66 -13.77 -4.69
C SER A 134 -12.01 -13.49 -6.15
N ASP A 135 -12.29 -12.23 -6.47
CA ASP A 135 -12.73 -11.80 -7.79
C ASP A 135 -11.52 -11.78 -8.73
N ILE A 136 -10.38 -11.27 -8.25
CA ILE A 136 -9.09 -11.35 -8.96
C ILE A 136 -8.77 -12.80 -9.32
N GLN A 137 -8.94 -13.73 -8.37
CA GLN A 137 -8.66 -15.14 -8.60
C GLN A 137 -9.66 -15.76 -9.58
N THR A 138 -10.95 -15.43 -9.47
CA THR A 138 -12.01 -16.02 -10.30
C THR A 138 -11.97 -15.49 -11.74
N GLU A 139 -11.79 -14.19 -11.93
CA GLU A 139 -11.82 -13.53 -13.24
C GLU A 139 -10.49 -13.64 -13.98
N LEU A 140 -9.37 -13.51 -13.27
CA LEU A 140 -8.04 -13.50 -13.89
C LEU A 140 -7.31 -14.83 -13.79
N GLY A 141 -7.70 -15.72 -12.87
CA GLY A 141 -6.99 -16.97 -12.58
C GLY A 141 -5.66 -16.74 -11.86
N ILE A 142 -5.52 -15.61 -11.16
CA ILE A 142 -4.27 -15.18 -10.53
C ILE A 142 -4.43 -15.24 -9.01
N ASN A 143 -3.59 -16.03 -8.35
CA ASN A 143 -3.54 -16.08 -6.88
C ASN A 143 -2.47 -15.12 -6.33
N ARG A 144 -2.36 -15.01 -5.01
CA ARG A 144 -1.37 -14.14 -4.37
C ARG A 144 0.08 -14.44 -4.79
N GLN A 145 0.47 -15.71 -4.89
CA GLN A 145 1.84 -16.07 -5.33
C GLN A 145 2.09 -15.62 -6.77
N SER A 146 1.08 -15.75 -7.64
CA SER A 146 1.14 -15.22 -9.00
C SER A 146 1.24 -13.69 -9.02
N LEU A 147 0.55 -12.97 -8.14
CA LEU A 147 0.69 -11.51 -8.01
C LEU A 147 2.09 -11.09 -7.57
N VAL A 148 2.69 -11.82 -6.62
CA VAL A 148 4.08 -11.59 -6.19
C VAL A 148 5.05 -11.86 -7.34
N GLY A 149 4.86 -12.97 -8.07
CA GLY A 149 5.64 -13.24 -9.28
C GLY A 149 5.47 -12.14 -10.34
N LEU A 150 4.25 -11.65 -10.53
CA LEU A 150 3.93 -10.58 -11.47
C LEU A 150 4.66 -9.28 -11.10
N SER A 151 4.66 -8.90 -9.82
CA SER A 151 5.33 -7.69 -9.36
C SER A 151 6.85 -7.79 -9.50
N LEU A 152 7.44 -8.96 -9.27
CA LEU A 152 8.87 -9.21 -9.51
C LEU A 152 9.23 -9.14 -11.00
N LEU A 153 8.38 -9.66 -11.88
CA LEU A 153 8.61 -9.63 -13.33
C LEU A 153 8.47 -8.22 -13.93
N LEU A 154 7.46 -7.46 -13.50
CA LEU A 154 7.20 -6.11 -14.01
C LEU A 154 8.06 -5.03 -13.35
N GLY A 155 8.58 -5.35 -12.17
CA GLY A 155 9.28 -4.44 -11.30
C GLY A 155 8.39 -3.94 -10.18
N CYS A 156 8.96 -3.91 -8.98
CA CYS A 156 8.33 -3.44 -7.75
C CYS A 156 9.35 -2.67 -6.91
N ASP A 157 8.93 -2.19 -5.75
CA ASP A 157 9.80 -1.36 -4.90
C ASP A 157 11.04 -2.09 -4.40
N TYR A 158 11.01 -3.43 -4.41
CA TYR A 158 12.14 -4.31 -4.07
C TYR A 158 13.02 -4.68 -5.27
N VAL A 159 12.44 -4.72 -6.48
CA VAL A 159 13.14 -5.07 -7.72
C VAL A 159 12.72 -4.07 -8.81
N PRO A 160 13.25 -2.83 -8.82
CA PRO A 160 12.70 -1.76 -9.66
C PRO A 160 12.79 -2.01 -11.16
N GLY A 161 13.79 -2.77 -11.59
CA GLY A 161 14.05 -3.05 -13.01
C GLY A 161 13.19 -4.16 -13.60
N GLY A 162 12.55 -4.98 -12.76
CA GLY A 162 11.87 -6.20 -13.20
C GLY A 162 12.75 -7.08 -14.09
N VAL A 163 12.11 -7.80 -15.02
CA VAL A 163 12.78 -8.56 -16.07
C VAL A 163 12.68 -7.80 -17.39
N ALA A 164 13.83 -7.47 -17.99
CA ALA A 164 13.88 -6.74 -19.25
C ALA A 164 13.13 -7.47 -20.38
N GLY A 165 12.30 -6.72 -21.11
CA GLY A 165 11.49 -7.26 -22.23
C GLY A 165 10.21 -7.99 -21.82
N VAL A 166 9.90 -8.06 -20.51
CA VAL A 166 8.68 -8.66 -19.99
C VAL A 166 7.65 -7.58 -19.67
N GLY A 167 6.63 -7.44 -20.52
CA GLY A 167 5.46 -6.61 -20.25
C GLY A 167 4.32 -7.38 -19.57
N VAL A 168 3.28 -6.65 -19.14
CA VAL A 168 2.10 -7.21 -18.42
C VAL A 168 1.49 -8.41 -19.12
N ALA A 169 1.26 -8.33 -20.43
CA ALA A 169 0.64 -9.42 -21.20
C ALA A 169 1.51 -10.70 -21.19
N ASN A 170 2.83 -10.55 -21.36
CA ASN A 170 3.76 -11.68 -21.36
C ASN A 170 3.90 -12.27 -19.95
N ALA A 171 3.97 -11.43 -18.93
CA ALA A 171 4.05 -11.87 -17.54
C ALA A 171 2.80 -12.64 -17.12
N VAL A 172 1.60 -12.15 -17.44
CA VAL A 172 0.34 -12.85 -17.15
C VAL A 172 0.26 -14.17 -17.91
N LYS A 173 0.67 -14.20 -19.19
CA LYS A 173 0.71 -15.45 -19.97
C LYS A 173 1.66 -16.48 -19.37
N LEU A 174 2.85 -16.05 -18.92
CA LEU A 174 3.83 -16.89 -18.25
C LEU A 174 3.27 -17.45 -16.93
N LEU A 175 2.72 -16.60 -16.07
CA LEU A 175 2.17 -17.02 -14.78
C LEU A 175 0.99 -17.98 -14.92
N LYS A 176 0.13 -17.77 -15.93
CA LYS A 176 -0.94 -18.73 -16.26
C LYS A 176 -0.39 -20.08 -16.73
N SER A 177 0.72 -20.10 -17.47
CA SER A 177 1.37 -21.35 -17.86
C SER A 177 2.06 -22.08 -16.70
N LEU A 178 2.39 -21.34 -15.63
CA LEU A 178 2.99 -21.86 -14.40
C LEU A 178 1.94 -22.10 -13.29
N ALA A 179 0.64 -21.99 -13.61
CA ALA A 179 -0.42 -22.14 -12.63
C ALA A 179 -0.35 -23.52 -11.95
N GLY A 180 -0.23 -23.53 -10.62
CA GLY A 180 -0.05 -24.74 -9.80
C GLY A 180 1.39 -25.06 -9.40
N MET A 181 2.37 -24.27 -9.87
CA MET A 181 3.77 -24.36 -9.43
C MET A 181 4.07 -23.22 -8.45
N ASP A 182 4.80 -23.52 -7.37
CA ASP A 182 5.34 -22.46 -6.50
C ASP A 182 6.49 -21.77 -7.23
N VAL A 183 6.22 -20.56 -7.73
CA VAL A 183 7.19 -19.75 -8.49
C VAL A 183 8.26 -19.16 -7.56
N ILE A 184 8.02 -19.11 -6.25
CA ILE A 184 8.90 -18.44 -5.28
C ILE A 184 9.97 -19.41 -4.73
N GLN A 185 9.76 -20.73 -4.80
CA GLN A 185 10.67 -21.74 -4.25
C GLN A 185 11.70 -22.32 -5.25
N ARG A 186 11.84 -21.76 -6.46
CA ARG A 186 12.81 -22.22 -7.47
C ARG A 186 13.83 -21.15 -7.80
#